data_AF-A0A6N2KJQ6-F1
#
_entry.id   AF-A0A6N2KJQ6-F1
#
_cell.length_a   1.000
_cell.length_b   1.000
_cell.length_c   1.000
_cell.angle_alpha   90.00
_cell.angle_beta   90.00
_cell.angle_gamma   90.00
#
_symmetry.space_group_name_H-M   'P 1'
#
loop_
_entity.id
_entity.type
_entity.pdbx_description
1 polymer ?
#
loop_
_entity_poly.entity_id
_entity_poly.type
_entity_poly.pdbx_seq_one_letter_code
_entity_poly.pdbx_strand_id
1 'polypeptide(L)' 'MTIEEVAAGPAGPKVLRLLYFVGAGFICTVGINKWREIERKSILEQQQQEKKMKNDFLPQSSTSSVQKAIR' A
#
# COMPACT_ATOMS: atom_id res chain seq x y z
N MET A 1 -39.03 28.79 -13.40
CA MET A 1 -38.60 27.58 -14.14
C MET A 1 -38.34 26.52 -13.09
N THR A 2 -39.28 25.59 -12.97
CA THR A 2 -39.39 24.59 -11.90
C THR A 2 -38.30 23.54 -12.04
N ILE A 3 -37.74 23.11 -10.91
CA ILE A 3 -36.66 22.11 -10.80
C ILE A 3 -37.06 20.75 -11.41
N GLU A 4 -38.35 20.53 -11.64
CA GLU A 4 -38.91 19.29 -12.18
C GLU A 4 -38.78 19.15 -13.71
N GLU A 5 -38.64 20.24 -14.47
CA GLU A 5 -38.53 20.18 -15.94
C GLU A 5 -37.16 19.68 -16.44
N VAL A 6 -36.12 19.76 -15.60
CA VAL A 6 -34.77 19.22 -15.93
C VAL A 6 -34.71 17.70 -15.73
N ALA A 7 -35.71 17.09 -15.09
CA ALA A 7 -35.78 15.64 -14.95
C ALA A 7 -36.14 14.93 -16.27
N ALA A 8 -36.69 15.64 -17.26
CA ALA A 8 -37.02 15.14 -18.60
C ALA A 8 -36.02 15.59 -19.70
N GLY A 9 -34.85 16.12 -19.32
CA GLY A 9 -33.73 16.34 -20.25
C GLY A 9 -33.11 15.01 -20.71
N PRO A 10 -32.46 14.96 -21.90
CA PRO A 10 -31.98 13.72 -22.52
C PRO A 10 -31.21 12.87 -21.52
N ALA A 11 -31.33 11.54 -21.55
CA ALA A 11 -30.81 10.61 -20.53
C ALA A 11 -29.33 10.78 -20.12
N GLY A 12 -28.56 11.59 -20.86
CA GLY A 12 -27.15 11.93 -20.65
C GLY A 12 -26.76 12.25 -19.19
N PRO A 13 -27.35 13.24 -18.50
CA PRO A 13 -26.89 13.64 -17.17
C PRO A 13 -27.08 12.56 -16.09
N LYS A 14 -28.11 11.72 -16.20
CA LYS A 14 -28.36 10.62 -15.27
C LYS A 14 -27.37 9.47 -15.49
N VAL A 15 -27.07 9.14 -16.74
CA VAL A 15 -26.11 8.09 -17.11
C VAL A 15 -24.68 8.51 -16.77
N LEU A 16 -24.31 9.77 -16.97
CA LEU A 16 -23.01 10.31 -16.56
C LEU A 16 -22.79 10.20 -15.04
N ARG A 17 -23.81 10.54 -14.24
CA ARG A 17 -23.73 10.38 -12.78
C ARG A 17 -23.57 8.91 -12.40
N LEU A 18 -24.30 8.01 -13.05
CA LEU A 18 -24.18 6.56 -12.80
C LEU A 18 -22.76 6.06 -13.12
N LEU A 19 -22.21 6.43 -14.27
CA LEU A 19 -20.82 6.11 -14.65
C LEU A 19 -19.81 6.65 -13.64
N TYR A 20 -20.03 7.85 -13.11
CA TYR A 20 -19.15 8.43 -12.10
C TYR A 20 -19.18 7.64 -10.79
N PHE A 21 -20.36 7.26 -10.30
CA PHE A 21 -20.49 6.44 -9.09
C PHE A 21 -19.90 5.04 -9.27
N VAL A 22 -20.14 4.40 -10.43
CA VAL A 22 -19.56 3.09 -10.75
C VAL A 22 -18.04 3.18 -10.85
N GLY A 23 -17.52 4.21 -11.54
CA GLY A 23 -16.09 4.46 -11.64
C GLY A 23 -15.43 4.70 -10.28
N ALA A 24 -16.03 5.53 -9.42
CA ALA A 24 -15.53 5.81 -8.08
C ALA A 24 -15.50 4.54 -7.20
N GLY A 25 -16.56 3.72 -7.25
CA GLY A 25 -16.61 2.44 -6.52
C GLY A 25 -15.57 1.43 -7.01
N PHE A 26 -15.36 1.35 -8.32
CA PHE A 26 -14.35 0.48 -8.92
C PHE A 26 -12.93 0.89 -8.50
N ILE A 27 -12.60 2.18 -8.62
CA ILE A 27 -11.28 2.72 -8.22
C ILE A 27 -11.04 2.52 -6.72
N CYS A 28 -12.04 2.75 -5.87
CA CYS A 28 -11.91 2.47 -4.43
C CYS A 28 -11.61 1.00 -4.15
N THR A 29 -12.31 0.08 -4.81
CA THR A 29 -12.12 -1.37 -4.60
C THR A 29 -10.73 -1.82 -5.04
N VAL A 30 -10.28 -1.36 -6.22
CA VAL A 30 -8.93 -1.64 -6.74
C VAL A 30 -7.87 -1.02 -5.83
N GLY A 31 -8.09 0.21 -5.37
CA GLY A 31 -7.20 0.92 -4.45
C GLY A 31 -7.02 0.18 -3.13
N ILE A 32 -8.10 -0.32 -2.52
CA ILE A 32 -8.03 -1.11 -1.28
C ILE A 32 -7.26 -2.41 -1.51
N ASN A 33 -7.51 -3.12 -2.61
CA ASN A 33 -6.77 -4.35 -2.92
C ASN A 33 -5.28 -4.06 -3.12
N LYS A 34 -4.93 -2.97 -3.81
CA LYS A 34 -3.55 -2.55 -4.05
C LYS A 34 -2.85 -2.10 -2.76
N TRP A 35 -3.54 -1.33 -1.91
CA TRP A 35 -3.03 -0.84 -0.64
C TRP A 35 -2.66 -1.99 0.29
N ARG A 36 -3.49 -3.04 0.34
CA ARG A 36 -3.26 -4.21 1.18
C ARG A 36 -2.01 -5.01 0.78
N GLU A 37 -1.62 -4.97 -0.49
CA GLU A 37 -0.37 -5.59 -0.95
C GLU A 37 0.86 -4.73 -0.62
N ILE A 38 0.74 -3.41 -0.75
CA ILE A 38 1.81 -2.46 -0.42
C ILE A 38 2.10 -2.51 1.09
N GLU A 39 1.06 -2.56 1.92
CA GLU A 39 1.18 -2.62 3.38
C GLU A 39 1.86 -3.91 3.86
N ARG A 40 1.59 -5.06 3.22
CA ARG A 40 2.31 -6.30 3.54
C ARG A 40 3.78 -6.24 3.15
N LYS A 41 4.10 -5.62 2.00
CA LYS A 41 5.47 -5.47 1.53
C LYS A 41 6.27 -4.53 2.43
N SER A 42 5.69 -3.42 2.87
CA SER A 42 6.39 -2.48 3.75
C SER A 42 6.75 -3.10 5.10
N ILE A 43 5.85 -3.91 5.69
CA ILE A 43 6.14 -4.63 6.94
C ILE A 43 7.27 -5.65 6.75
N LEU A 44 7.27 -6.37 5.64
CA LEU A 44 8.32 -7.35 5.33
C LEU A 44 9.68 -6.67 5.10
N GLU A 45 9.69 -5.55 4.39
CA GLU A 45 10.89 -4.75 4.16
C GLU A 45 11.45 -4.15 5.45
N GLN A 46 10.59 -3.65 6.35
CA GLN A 46 10.99 -3.19 7.67
C GLN A 46 11.63 -4.31 8.49
N GLN A 47 11.03 -5.50 8.52
CA GLN A 47 11.61 -6.64 9.22
C GLN A 47 12.93 -7.11 8.61
N GLN A 48 13.08 -7.04 7.27
CA GLN A 48 14.34 -7.36 6.62
C GLN A 48 15.43 -6.33 6.93
N GLN A 49 15.10 -5.02 6.93
CA GLN A 49 16.04 -3.98 7.33
C GLN A 49 16.46 -4.11 8.80
N GLU A 50 15.53 -4.40 9.71
CA GLU A 50 15.86 -4.59 11.12
C GLU A 50 16.73 -5.84 11.35
N LYS A 51 16.44 -6.94 10.66
CA LYS A 51 17.29 -8.14 10.67
C LYS A 51 18.66 -7.87 10.06
N LYS A 52 18.74 -7.09 8.99
CA LYS A 52 20.00 -6.73 8.34
C LYS A 52 20.83 -5.80 9.24
N MET A 53 20.22 -4.81 9.87
CA MET A 53 20.86 -3.92 10.84
C MET A 53 21.34 -4.67 12.10
N LYS A 54 20.55 -5.61 12.62
CA LYS A 54 20.99 -6.50 13.72
C LYS A 54 22.13 -7.41 13.28
N ASN A 55 22.07 -8.00 12.09
CA ASN A 55 23.16 -8.85 11.58
C ASN A 55 24.41 -8.06 11.18
N ASP A 56 24.31 -6.78 10.81
CA ASP A 56 25.44 -5.88 10.53
C ASP A 56 26.03 -5.27 11.83
N PHE A 57 25.26 -5.20 12.93
CA PHE A 57 25.74 -4.80 14.25
C PHE A 57 26.34 -5.96 15.08
N LEU A 58 25.90 -7.20 14.84
CA LEU A 58 26.37 -8.42 15.52
C LEU A 58 27.51 -9.25 14.84
N PRO A 59 28.15 -8.89 13.69
CA PRO A 59 29.10 -9.78 13.05
C PRO A 59 30.57 -9.45 13.37
N GLN A 60 30.88 -8.63 14.40
CA GLN A 60 32.28 -8.24 14.64
C GLN A 60 32.63 -7.92 16.11
N SER A 61 32.10 -8.66 17.10
CA SER A 61 32.59 -8.46 18.49
C SER A 61 32.84 -9.71 19.33
N SER A 62 32.63 -10.93 18.83
CA SER A 62 32.54 -12.08 19.76
C SER A 62 33.31 -13.35 19.43
N THR A 63 34.08 -13.49 18.34
CA THR A 63 34.80 -14.77 18.11
C THR A 63 36.21 -14.74 17.54
N SER A 64 36.71 -13.65 16.95
CA SER A 64 38.03 -13.69 16.27
C SER A 64 39.23 -13.27 17.14
N SER A 65 39.03 -12.51 18.22
CA SER A 65 40.13 -12.05 19.08
C SER A 65 40.51 -13.03 20.19
N VAL A 66 39.59 -13.90 20.62
CA VAL A 66 39.86 -14.86 21.72
C VAL A 66 40.63 -16.08 21.22
N GLN A 67 40.43 -16.53 19.97
CA GLN A 67 41.15 -17.69 19.44
C GLN A 67 42.61 -17.40 19.03
N LYS A 68 42.96 -16.13 18.79
CA LYS A 68 44.33 -15.76 18.39
C LYS A 68 45.29 -15.61 19.57
N ALA A 69 44.80 -15.56 20.81
CA ALA A 69 45.64 -15.49 22.01
C ALA A 69 45.90 -16.88 22.65
N ILE A 70 45.28 -17.94 22.14
CA ILE A 70 45.40 -19.31 22.67
C ILE A 70 46.28 -20.20 21.74
N ARG A 71 46.72 -19.70 20.58
CA ARG A 71 47.60 -20.44 19.66
C ARG A 71 49.02 -19.89 19.64
#